data_AF-A0A8S3ACY2-F1
#
_entry.id   AF-A0A8S3ACY2-F1
#
_cell.length_a   1.000
_cell.length_b   1.000
_cell.length_c   1.000
_cell.angle_alpha   90.00
_cell.angle_beta   90.00
_cell.angle_gamma   90.00
#
_symmetry.space_group_name_H-M   'P 1'
#
loop_
_entity.id
_entity.type
_entity.pdbx_description
1 polymer ?
#
loop_
_entity_poly.entity_id
_entity_poly.type
_entity_poly.pdbx_seq_one_letter_code
_entity_poly.pdbx_strand_id
1 'polypeptide(L)' 'EHLERLKAADNYKFSLEYESIDPGQQFSWEHSKLEYNKAKNRYANVIAYDHSRVILHTID' A
#
# COMPACT_ATOMS: atom_id res chain seq x y z
N GLU A 1 -0.71 -20.93 -21.29
CA GLU A 1 0.70 -21.28 -20.96
C GLU A 1 1.24 -20.51 -19.76
N HIS A 2 1.27 -19.16 -19.77
CA HIS A 2 1.80 -18.37 -18.64
C HIS A 2 1.08 -18.63 -17.30
N LEU A 3 -0.26 -18.64 -17.29
CA LEU A 3 -1.06 -18.89 -16.10
C LEU A 3 -0.83 -20.29 -15.51
N GLU A 4 -0.80 -21.32 -16.35
CA GLU A 4 -0.54 -22.71 -15.95
C GLU A 4 0.85 -22.86 -15.32
N ARG A 5 1.86 -22.18 -15.88
CA ARG A 5 3.22 -22.15 -15.31
C ARG A 5 3.26 -21.49 -13.93
N LEU A 6 2.46 -20.43 -13.71
CA LEU A 6 2.43 -19.72 -12.42
C LEU A 6 1.65 -20.49 -11.33
N LYS A 7 0.57 -21.18 -11.71
CA LYS A 7 -0.27 -21.98 -10.79
C LYS A 7 0.36 -23.32 -10.39
N ALA A 8 1.27 -23.86 -11.21
CA ALA A 8 1.92 -25.13 -10.95
C ALA A 8 2.59 -25.15 -9.56
N ALA A 9 2.62 -26.34 -8.94
CA ALA A 9 3.16 -26.55 -7.60
C ALA A 9 2.55 -25.61 -6.55
N ASP A 10 1.22 -25.62 -6.45
CA ASP A 10 0.44 -24.83 -5.48
C ASP A 10 0.77 -23.33 -5.51
N ASN A 11 0.70 -22.75 -6.72
CA ASN A 11 0.97 -21.33 -6.96
C ASN A 11 2.40 -20.89 -6.59
N TYR A 12 3.38 -21.79 -6.50
CA TYR A 12 4.74 -21.45 -6.08
C TYR A 12 5.33 -20.25 -6.84
N LYS A 13 5.23 -20.26 -8.17
CA LYS A 13 5.74 -19.16 -9.00
C LYS A 13 4.89 -17.89 -8.90
N PHE A 14 3.59 -18.02 -8.65
CA PHE A 14 2.73 -16.88 -8.31
C PHE A 14 3.20 -16.20 -7.03
N SER A 15 3.49 -16.97 -5.98
CA SER A 15 4.01 -16.43 -4.72
C SER A 15 5.36 -15.74 -4.92
N LEU A 16 6.29 -16.36 -5.65
CA LEU A 16 7.59 -15.73 -5.95
C LEU A 16 7.45 -14.42 -6.73
N GLU A 17 6.61 -14.40 -7.77
CA GLU A 17 6.41 -13.21 -8.60
C GLU A 17 5.75 -12.08 -7.80
N TYR A 18 4.71 -12.39 -7.01
CA TYR A 18 4.02 -11.41 -6.18
C TYR A 18 4.92 -10.80 -5.10
N GLU A 19 5.67 -11.64 -4.36
CA GLU A 19 6.58 -11.16 -3.31
C GLU A 19 7.79 -10.40 -3.87
N SER A 20 8.08 -10.54 -5.18
CA SER A 20 9.13 -9.77 -5.86
C SER A 20 8.71 -8.34 -6.26
N ILE A 21 7.44 -7.98 -6.10
CA ILE A 21 6.93 -6.64 -6.41
C ILE A 21 7.52 -5.65 -5.39
N ASP A 22 8.47 -4.85 -5.84
CA ASP A 22 9.09 -3.79 -5.05
C ASP A 22 8.99 -2.44 -5.80
N PRO A 23 8.35 -1.40 -5.23
CA PRO A 23 8.33 -0.07 -5.83
C PRO A 23 9.70 0.62 -5.84
N GLY A 24 10.69 0.13 -5.07
CA GLY A 24 12.07 0.64 -5.05
C GLY A 24 12.21 2.05 -4.47
N GLN A 25 11.19 2.55 -3.78
CA GLN A 25 11.12 3.91 -3.24
C GLN A 25 10.70 3.89 -1.77
N GLN A 26 11.18 4.88 -1.02
CA GLN A 26 10.75 5.12 0.35
C GLN A 26 9.61 6.12 0.35
N PHE A 27 8.58 5.86 1.16
CA PHE A 27 7.41 6.72 1.28
C PHE A 27 7.24 7.19 2.72
N SER A 28 6.72 8.40 2.90
CA SER A 28 6.29 8.91 4.20
C SER A 28 4.76 8.88 4.31
N TRP A 29 4.26 8.91 5.54
CA TRP A 29 2.83 8.92 5.87
C TRP A 29 2.54 9.76 7.11
N GLU A 30 3.25 10.88 7.22
CA GLU A 30 3.25 11.72 8.42
C GLU A 30 1.88 12.34 8.66
N HIS A 31 1.15 12.76 7.61
CA HIS A 31 -0.18 13.33 7.76
C HIS A 31 -1.21 12.34 8.33
N SER A 32 -1.10 11.05 7.97
CA SER A 32 -1.94 9.99 8.52
C SER A 32 -1.64 9.70 10.00
N LYS A 33 -0.43 10.04 10.48
CA LYS A 33 0.01 9.85 11.87
C LYS A 33 -0.25 11.05 12.79
N LEU A 34 -0.64 12.21 12.26
CA LEU A 34 -1.00 13.36 13.08
C LEU A 34 -2.14 12.99 14.03
N GLU A 35 -2.04 13.40 15.30
CA GLU A 35 -2.95 12.96 16.37
C GLU A 35 -4.43 13.18 16.00
N TYR A 36 -4.74 14.34 15.42
CA TYR A 36 -6.10 14.70 14.99
C TYR A 36 -6.58 13.96 13.72
N ASN A 37 -5.67 13.28 13.00
CA ASN A 37 -6.00 12.48 11.82
C ASN A 37 -6.04 10.97 12.12
N LYS A 38 -5.40 10.49 13.20
CA LYS A 38 -5.37 9.05 13.53
C LYS A 38 -6.76 8.41 13.57
N ALA A 39 -7.70 9.08 14.24
CA ALA A 39 -9.09 8.62 14.35
C ALA A 39 -9.87 8.61 13.01
N LYS A 40 -9.34 9.26 11.96
CA LYS A 40 -9.92 9.26 10.61
C LYS A 40 -9.47 8.06 9.77
N ASN A 41 -8.47 7.30 10.22
CA ASN A 41 -8.07 6.06 9.58
C ASN A 41 -8.91 4.91 10.16
N ARG A 42 -9.70 4.21 9.32
CA ARG A 42 -10.47 3.04 9.76
C ARG A 42 -9.58 1.93 10.32
N TYR A 43 -8.39 1.76 9.74
CA TYR A 43 -7.38 0.79 10.17
C TYR A 43 -6.04 1.48 10.32
N ALA A 44 -5.35 1.28 11.44
CA ALA A 44 -4.07 1.94 11.71
C ALA A 44 -2.94 1.49 10.78
N ASN A 45 -3.05 0.28 10.20
CA ASN A 45 -2.10 -0.29 9.26
C ASN A 45 -2.44 -0.02 7.78
N VAL A 46 -3.52 0.72 7.49
CA VAL A 46 -3.90 1.13 6.13
C VAL A 46 -3.97 2.65 6.09
N ILE A 47 -2.92 3.27 5.54
CA ILE A 47 -2.72 4.73 5.55
C ILE A 47 -2.46 5.28 4.15
N ALA A 48 -2.49 6.61 4.00
CA ALA A 48 -2.19 7.29 2.75
C ALA A 48 -0.74 7.79 2.73
N TYR A 49 -0.02 7.57 1.63
CA TYR A 49 1.30 8.15 1.44
C TYR A 49 1.22 9.66 1.17
N ASP A 50 2.15 10.43 1.73
CA ASP A 50 2.10 11.89 1.67
C ASP A 50 2.18 12.44 0.24
N HIS A 51 2.95 11.80 -0.63
CA HIS A 51 3.17 12.26 -2.01
C HIS A 51 1.95 12.06 -2.93
N SER A 52 1.02 11.17 -2.55
CA SER A 52 -0.14 10.80 -3.39
C SER A 52 -1.48 10.93 -2.68
N ARG A 53 -1.51 11.37 -1.41
CA ARG A 53 -2.76 11.62 -0.69
C ARG A 53 -3.57 12.72 -1.36
N VAL A 54 -4.89 12.58 -1.32
CA VAL A 54 -5.80 13.67 -1.69
C VAL A 54 -5.72 14.77 -0.63
N ILE A 55 -5.60 16.02 -1.06
CA ILE A 55 -5.54 17.20 -0.20
C ILE A 55 -6.89 17.92 -0.27
N LEU A 56 -7.60 18.00 0.85
CA LEU A 56 -8.82 18.80 0.98
C LEU A 56 -8.45 20.25 1.30
N HIS A 57 -9.31 21.19 0.90
CA HIS A 57 -9.20 22.58 1.35
C HIS A 57 -9.37 22.67 2.86
N THR A 58 -8.64 23.59 3.49
CA THR A 58 -8.86 23.95 4.89
C THR A 58 -10.23 24.58 5.04
N ILE A 59 -10.89 24.27 6.15
CA ILE A 59 -12.10 24.98 6.56
C ILE A 59 -11.62 26.11 7.46
N ASP A 60 -11.90 27.35 7.06
CA ASP A 60 -11.67 28.54 7.89
C ASP A 60 -12.69 28.62 9.04
#